data_AF-A0A0F9LJ62-F1
#
_entry.id   AF-A0A0F9LJ62-F1
#
_cell.length_a   1.000
_cell.length_b   1.000
_cell.length_c   1.000
_cell.angle_alpha   90.00
_cell.angle_beta   90.00
_cell.angle_gamma   90.00
#
_symmetry.space_group_name_H-M   'P 1'
#
loop_
_entity.id
_entity.type
_entity.pdbx_description
1 polymer ?
#
loop_
_entity_poly.entity_id
_entity_poly.type
_entity_poly.pdbx_seq_one_letter_code
_entity_poly.pdbx_strand_id
1 'polypeptide(L)'
;MDRYWKTPPDLYQRLDAEFHFDHDPCPCPRPEGYNSLVLPWGRMNYCNPPFRKTDGNTHGPTAFVRKAIAEQAEGKSTVLLLPVQSYVNLLLEAGAELRSAGRTRFLEVDTGEPLPGPSPTFLAILKGKTP
;
A
#
# COMPACT_ATOMS: atom_id res chain seq x y z
N MET A 1 12.90 5.85 19.45
CA MET A 1 12.27 4.52 19.59
C MET A 1 11.30 4.39 18.43
N ASP A 2 11.69 3.67 17.40
CA ASP A 2 10.88 3.52 16.19
C ASP A 2 9.58 2.80 16.58
N ARG A 3 8.43 3.47 16.42
CA ARG A 3 7.13 2.88 16.74
C ARG A 3 6.70 2.02 15.56
N TYR A 4 6.82 0.70 15.70
CA TYR A 4 6.25 -0.28 14.76
C TYR A 4 4.94 -0.82 15.32
N TRP A 5 3.96 -1.06 14.44
CA TRP A 5 2.66 -1.60 14.81
C TRP A 5 2.50 -3.00 14.22
N LYS A 6 2.17 -3.98 15.06
CA LYS A 6 1.94 -5.36 14.61
C LYS A 6 0.52 -5.52 14.09
N THR A 7 0.35 -6.34 13.05
CA THR A 7 -0.96 -6.82 12.64
C THR A 7 -1.59 -7.64 13.77
N PRO A 8 -2.88 -7.44 14.10
CA PRO A 8 -3.61 -8.32 15.01
C PRO A 8 -3.50 -9.80 14.57
N PRO A 9 -3.24 -10.74 15.50
CA PRO A 9 -3.01 -12.15 15.15
C PRO A 9 -4.15 -12.80 14.36
N ASP A 10 -5.40 -12.45 14.68
CA ASP A 10 -6.60 -12.99 14.02
C ASP A 10 -6.70 -12.53 12.55
N LEU A 11 -6.36 -11.28 12.26
CA LEU A 11 -6.32 -10.77 10.89
C LEU A 11 -5.21 -11.45 10.11
N TYR A 12 -4.01 -11.56 10.70
CA TYR A 12 -2.89 -12.25 10.05
C TYR A 12 -3.22 -13.71 9.75
N GLN A 13 -3.74 -14.46 10.72
CA GLN A 13 -4.09 -15.88 10.56
C GLN A 13 -5.14 -16.10 9.48
N ARG A 14 -6.15 -15.23 9.36
CA ARG A 14 -7.15 -15.34 8.29
C ARG A 14 -6.52 -15.15 6.91
N LEU A 15 -5.64 -14.17 6.76
CA LEU A 15 -4.94 -13.92 5.50
C LEU A 15 -3.95 -15.06 5.19
N ASP A 16 -3.22 -15.55 6.18
CA ASP A 16 -2.25 -16.63 6.00
C ASP A 16 -2.92 -17.97 5.63
N ALA A 17 -4.11 -18.23 6.18
CA ALA A 17 -4.93 -19.38 5.78
C ALA A 17 -5.37 -19.32 4.30
N GLU A 18 -5.57 -18.11 3.75
CA GLU A 18 -5.95 -17.91 2.35
C GLU A 18 -4.74 -17.91 1.41
N PHE A 19 -3.64 -17.29 1.83
CA PHE A 19 -2.51 -16.96 0.95
C PHE A 19 -1.23 -17.77 1.21
N HIS A 20 -1.10 -18.43 2.35
CA HIS A 20 0.05 -19.25 2.75
C HIS A 20 1.40 -18.51 2.64
N PHE A 21 1.62 -17.54 3.52
CA PHE A 21 2.80 -16.68 3.46
C PHE A 21 4.09 -17.44 3.80
N ASP A 22 5.14 -17.22 3.01
CA ASP A 22 6.48 -17.79 3.24
C ASP A 22 7.51 -16.75 3.69
N HIS A 23 7.13 -15.47 3.74
CA HIS A 23 8.02 -14.37 4.07
C HIS A 23 7.29 -13.12 4.58
N ASP A 24 7.91 -12.44 5.54
CA ASP A 24 7.49 -11.14 6.09
C ASP A 24 8.60 -10.10 5.84
N PRO A 25 8.41 -9.14 4.90
CA PRO A 25 9.37 -8.06 4.65
C PRO A 25 9.50 -7.05 5.80
N CYS A 26 8.61 -7.08 6.78
CA CYS A 26 8.55 -6.15 7.92
C CYS A 26 8.45 -6.90 9.25
N PRO A 27 9.39 -7.83 9.55
CA PRO A 27 9.29 -8.70 10.70
C PRO A 27 9.41 -7.91 12.01
N CYS A 28 8.74 -8.41 13.05
CA CYS A 28 8.79 -7.85 14.40
C CYS A 28 9.16 -8.93 15.43
N PRO A 29 10.32 -8.81 16.13
CA PRO A 29 11.29 -7.72 16.05
C PRO A 29 12.02 -7.67 14.70
N ARG A 30 12.43 -6.47 14.26
CA ARG A 30 13.23 -6.30 13.05
C ARG A 30 14.68 -6.73 13.35
N PRO A 31 15.27 -7.69 12.62
CA PRO A 31 16.66 -8.06 12.83
C PRO A 31 17.60 -6.88 12.59
N GLU A 32 18.75 -6.87 13.27
CA GLU A 32 19.77 -5.83 13.07
C GLU A 32 20.28 -5.83 11.63
N GLY A 33 20.47 -4.64 11.05
CA GLY A 33 20.88 -4.49 9.65
C GLY A 33 19.84 -4.93 8.61
N TYR A 34 18.66 -5.40 9.01
CA TYR A 34 17.65 -5.89 8.09
C TYR A 34 17.03 -4.76 7.25
N ASN A 35 17.20 -4.88 5.94
CA ASN A 35 16.67 -3.96 4.94
C ASN A 35 15.99 -4.72 3.79
N SER A 36 14.70 -4.99 3.93
CA SER A 36 13.89 -5.67 2.92
C SER A 36 13.69 -4.87 1.63
N LEU A 37 14.10 -3.59 1.55
CA LEU A 37 14.08 -2.85 0.29
C LEU A 37 15.21 -3.27 -0.67
N VAL A 38 16.25 -3.93 -0.16
CA VAL A 38 17.39 -4.42 -0.98
C VAL A 38 17.49 -5.94 -1.03
N LEU A 39 16.96 -6.65 -0.03
CA LEU A 39 16.97 -8.11 0.02
C LEU A 39 15.91 -8.71 -0.94
N PRO A 40 16.14 -9.92 -1.47
CA PRO A 40 15.12 -10.67 -2.20
C PRO A 40 14.00 -11.12 -1.26
N TRP A 41 12.76 -11.07 -1.74
CA TRP A 41 11.58 -11.55 -1.03
C TRP A 41 11.26 -13.03 -1.35
N GLY A 42 10.36 -13.62 -0.55
CA GLY A 42 9.83 -14.98 -0.73
C GLY A 42 8.84 -15.10 -1.89
N ARG A 43 8.23 -16.28 -2.07
CA ARG A 43 7.26 -16.54 -3.14
C ARG A 43 5.91 -15.89 -2.85
N MET A 44 5.46 -15.86 -1.60
CA MET A 44 4.21 -15.23 -1.20
C MET A 44 4.40 -14.46 0.12
N ASN A 45 4.39 -13.14 0.02
CA ASN A 45 4.82 -12.25 1.08
C ASN A 45 3.63 -11.58 1.78
N TYR A 46 3.72 -11.38 3.10
CA TYR A 46 2.81 -10.49 3.83
C TYR A 46 3.56 -9.24 4.28
N CYS A 47 3.18 -8.08 3.77
CA CYS A 47 3.86 -6.81 4.05
C CYS A 47 2.92 -5.84 4.77
N ASN A 48 3.21 -5.61 6.05
CA ASN A 48 2.64 -4.53 6.86
C ASN A 48 3.73 -3.45 7.09
N PRO A 49 3.95 -2.54 6.12
CA PRO A 49 5.06 -1.60 6.16
C PRO A 49 4.82 -0.47 7.16
N PRO A 50 5.87 0.30 7.49
CA PRO A 50 5.71 1.54 8.24
C PRO A 50 4.75 2.52 7.56
N PHE A 51 3.95 3.24 8.35
CA PHE A 51 2.79 3.99 7.83
C PHE A 51 3.14 5.37 7.29
N ARG A 52 4.22 5.98 7.81
CA ARG A 52 4.71 7.30 7.41
C ARG A 52 6.14 7.21 6.89
N LYS A 53 6.54 8.22 6.10
CA LYS A 53 7.93 8.34 5.61
C LYS A 53 8.96 8.39 6.73
N THR A 54 8.56 8.92 7.88
CA THR A 54 9.40 9.09 9.09
C THR A 54 9.33 7.89 10.03
N ASP A 55 8.51 6.88 9.74
CA ASP A 55 8.42 5.70 10.58
C ASP A 55 9.58 4.76 10.23
N GLY A 56 10.45 4.50 11.22
CA GLY A 56 11.67 3.72 11.00
C GLY A 56 12.60 4.33 9.95
N ASN A 57 13.45 3.50 9.34
CA ASN A 57 14.47 3.92 8.37
C ASN A 57 14.09 3.63 6.91
N THR A 58 12.80 3.57 6.56
CA THR A 58 12.37 2.86 5.34
C THR A 58 11.58 3.69 4.32
N HIS A 59 11.70 5.02 4.32
CA HIS A 59 11.06 5.92 3.33
C HIS A 59 9.52 5.77 3.17
N GLY A 60 8.85 5.14 4.13
CA GLY A 60 7.40 4.96 4.19
C GLY A 60 6.82 3.90 3.24
N PRO A 61 5.48 3.78 3.20
CA PRO A 61 4.80 2.66 2.54
C PRO A 61 5.03 2.62 1.03
N THR A 62 5.22 3.78 0.38
CA THR A 62 5.48 3.85 -1.07
C THR A 62 6.76 3.13 -1.48
N ALA A 63 7.79 3.08 -0.64
CA ALA A 63 9.03 2.35 -0.94
C ALA A 63 8.77 0.83 -1.00
N PHE A 64 7.97 0.31 -0.07
CA PHE A 64 7.57 -1.10 -0.05
C PHE A 64 6.64 -1.46 -1.19
N VAL A 65 5.70 -0.59 -1.57
CA VAL A 65 4.85 -0.82 -2.76
C VAL A 65 5.71 -0.93 -4.03
N ARG A 66 6.70 -0.05 -4.20
CA ARG A 66 7.64 -0.14 -5.34
C ARG A 66 8.44 -1.44 -5.31
N LYS A 67 8.91 -1.85 -4.13
CA LYS A 67 9.63 -3.11 -3.96
C LYS A 67 8.74 -4.32 -4.30
N ALA A 68 7.50 -4.35 -3.81
CA ALA A 68 6.54 -5.40 -4.13
C ALA A 68 6.26 -5.50 -5.65
N ILE A 69 6.15 -4.38 -6.36
CA ILE A 69 6.01 -4.35 -7.83
C ILE A 69 7.26 -4.91 -8.52
N ALA A 70 8.46 -4.59 -8.02
CA ALA A 70 9.69 -5.16 -8.57
C ALA A 70 9.77 -6.68 -8.35
N GLU A 71 9.42 -7.17 -7.15
CA GLU A 71 9.36 -8.60 -6.83
C GLU A 71 8.28 -9.34 -7.63
N GLN A 72 7.16 -8.67 -7.94
CA GLN A 72 6.12 -9.18 -8.84
C GLN A 72 6.65 -9.46 -10.25
N ALA A 73 7.53 -8.60 -10.78
CA ALA A 73 8.16 -8.83 -12.08
C ALA A 73 9.07 -10.07 -12.08
N GLU A 74 9.52 -10.53 -10.90
CA GLU A 74 10.26 -11.79 -10.69
C GLU A 74 9.33 -12.99 -10.39
N GLY A 75 8.01 -12.80 -10.52
CA GLY A 75 7.00 -13.82 -10.30
C GLY A 75 6.68 -14.12 -8.84
N LYS A 76 7.03 -13.21 -7.91
CA LYS A 76 6.69 -13.33 -6.48
C LYS A 76 5.41 -12.52 -6.18
N SER A 77 4.62 -12.98 -5.22
CA SER A 77 3.36 -12.33 -4.86
C SER A 77 3.47 -11.66 -3.49
N THR A 78 2.71 -10.59 -3.26
CA THR A 78 2.72 -9.85 -1.98
C THR A 78 1.31 -9.38 -1.64
N VAL A 79 0.86 -9.67 -0.42
CA VAL A 79 -0.28 -9.01 0.22
C VAL A 79 0.23 -7.79 0.99
N LEU A 80 -0.26 -6.61 0.64
CA LEU A 80 0.13 -5.32 1.23
C LEU A 80 -0.99 -4.79 2.12
N LEU A 81 -0.73 -4.63 3.42
CA LEU A 81 -1.65 -3.96 4.35
C LEU A 81 -1.26 -2.48 4.45
N LEU A 82 -1.98 -1.60 3.74
CA LEU A 82 -1.66 -0.18 3.64
C LEU A 82 -2.72 0.69 4.30
N PRO A 83 -2.33 1.78 5.00
CA PRO A 83 -3.29 2.76 5.47
C PRO A 83 -3.92 3.49 4.28
N VAL A 84 -5.24 3.63 4.32
CA VAL A 84 -6.04 4.37 3.34
C VAL A 84 -6.93 5.37 4.06
N GLN A 85 -7.39 6.39 3.33
CA GLN A 85 -8.46 7.24 3.85
C GLN A 85 -9.75 6.42 3.98
N SER A 86 -10.56 6.71 5.01
CA SER A 86 -11.77 5.94 5.33
C SER A 86 -12.72 5.78 4.15
N TYR A 87 -12.84 6.81 3.29
CA TYR A 87 -13.68 6.76 2.10
C TYR A 87 -13.29 5.64 1.12
N VAL A 88 -12.02 5.20 1.09
CA VAL A 88 -11.58 4.12 0.18
C VAL A 88 -12.29 2.81 0.53
N ASN A 89 -12.39 2.48 1.83
CA ASN A 89 -13.10 1.28 2.28
C ASN A 89 -14.60 1.39 2.00
N LEU A 90 -15.22 2.54 2.28
CA LEU A 90 -16.64 2.77 1.96
C LEU A 90 -16.92 2.58 0.46
N LEU A 91 -16.02 3.04 -0.41
CA LEU A 91 -16.14 2.87 -1.86
C LEU A 91 -15.97 1.41 -2.28
N LEU A 92 -15.01 0.68 -1.71
CA LEU A 92 -14.83 -0.76 -1.97
C LEU A 92 -16.06 -1.57 -1.53
N GLU A 93 -16.59 -1.30 -0.33
CA GLU A 93 -17.79 -1.93 0.21
C GLU A 93 -19.05 -1.62 -0.63
N ALA A 94 -19.12 -0.42 -1.20
CA ALA A 94 -20.18 -0.03 -2.14
C ALA A 94 -20.01 -0.65 -3.54
N GLY A 95 -18.93 -1.38 -3.81
CA GLY A 95 -18.64 -1.98 -5.12
C GLY A 95 -18.18 -0.97 -6.17
N ALA A 96 -17.53 0.12 -5.76
CA ALA A 96 -16.98 1.11 -6.69
C ALA A 96 -15.85 0.51 -7.54
N GLU A 97 -15.81 0.85 -8.82
CA GLU A 97 -14.67 0.58 -9.67
C GLU A 97 -13.59 1.63 -9.40
N LEU A 98 -12.40 1.20 -8.97
CA LEU A 98 -11.28 2.09 -8.67
C LEU A 98 -10.28 2.12 -9.83
N ARG A 99 -9.87 3.32 -10.27
CA ARG A 99 -8.84 3.50 -11.30
C ARG A 99 -7.79 4.53 -10.86
N SER A 100 -6.51 4.28 -11.17
CA SER A 100 -5.47 5.30 -10.95
C SER A 100 -5.73 6.52 -11.85
N ALA A 101 -5.69 7.72 -11.26
CA ALA A 101 -5.65 8.99 -12.00
C ALA A 101 -4.23 9.58 -12.01
N GLY A 102 -3.24 8.82 -11.53
CA GLY A 102 -1.85 9.26 -11.43
C GLY A 102 -1.68 10.40 -10.42
N ARG A 103 -0.96 11.44 -10.83
CA ARG A 103 -0.81 12.68 -10.07
C ARG A 103 -1.54 13.79 -10.80
N THR A 104 -2.82 14.01 -10.47
CA THR A 104 -3.66 14.98 -11.20
C THR A 104 -3.14 16.41 -11.01
N ARG A 105 -2.80 17.05 -12.13
CA ARG A 105 -2.47 18.47 -12.21
C ARG A 105 -3.76 19.27 -12.35
N PHE A 106 -4.43 19.50 -11.22
CA PHE A 106 -5.60 20.37 -11.18
C PHE A 106 -5.23 21.77 -11.66
N LEU A 107 -6.16 22.43 -12.36
CA LEU A 107 -5.98 23.82 -12.78
C LEU A 107 -6.58 24.74 -11.72
N GLU A 108 -5.88 25.83 -11.42
CA GLU A 108 -6.42 26.93 -10.63
C GLU A 108 -7.55 27.61 -11.44
N VAL A 109 -8.64 27.98 -10.78
CA VAL A 109 -9.91 28.33 -11.43
C VAL A 109 -9.83 29.66 -12.17
N ASP A 110 -9.10 30.64 -11.61
CA ASP A 110 -9.05 31.99 -12.16
C ASP A 110 -7.95 32.16 -13.22
N THR A 111 -6.81 31.50 -13.03
CA THR A 111 -5.61 31.63 -13.88
C THR A 111 -5.48 30.53 -14.91
N GLY A 112 -6.11 29.37 -14.70
CA GLY A 112 -5.93 28.18 -15.54
C GLY A 112 -4.56 27.50 -15.38
N GLU A 113 -3.70 27.98 -14.49
CA GLU A 113 -2.36 27.43 -14.27
C GLU A 113 -2.43 26.10 -13.51
N PRO A 114 -1.55 25.13 -13.80
CA PRO A 114 -1.56 23.84 -13.13
C PRO A 114 -0.99 23.93 -11.71
N LEU A 115 -1.62 23.19 -10.78
CA LEU A 115 -1.18 23.05 -9.40
C LEU A 115 0.28 22.56 -9.32
N PRO A 116 1.19 23.34 -8.70
CA PRO A 116 2.55 22.89 -8.42
C PRO A 116 2.54 21.70 -7.46
N GLY A 117 3.26 20.63 -7.80
CA GLY A 117 3.37 19.45 -6.94
C GLY A 117 2.06 18.65 -6.81
N PRO A 118 1.46 18.17 -7.92
CA PRO A 118 0.16 17.49 -7.91
C PRO A 118 0.15 16.29 -6.97
N SER A 119 -0.93 16.09 -6.20
CA SER A 119 -1.07 14.93 -5.31
C SER A 119 -1.44 13.66 -6.08
N PRO A 120 -1.11 12.46 -5.58
CA PRO A 120 -1.67 11.21 -6.09
C PRO A 120 -3.18 11.20 -5.96
N THR A 121 -3.86 10.73 -6.99
CA THR A 121 -5.32 10.70 -7.09
C THR A 121 -5.78 9.39 -7.72
N PHE A 122 -7.01 9.00 -7.43
CA PHE A 122 -7.68 7.88 -8.08
C PHE A 122 -9.13 8.27 -8.36
N LEU A 123 -9.74 7.60 -9.33
CA LEU A 123 -11.15 7.69 -9.63
C LEU A 123 -11.87 6.58 -8.88
N ALA A 124 -12.98 6.91 -8.22
CA ALA A 124 -13.92 5.95 -7.68
C ALA A 124 -15.23 6.07 -8.45
N ILE A 125 -15.58 5.03 -9.21
CA ILE A 125 -16.68 5.07 -10.16
C ILE A 125 -17.85 4.27 -9.57
N LEU A 126 -18.90 4.99 -9.19
CA LEU A 126 -20.19 4.44 -8.80
C LEU A 126 -21.15 4.56 -9.98
N LYS A 127 -21.46 3.43 -10.61
CA LYS A 127 -22.47 3.40 -11.68
C LYS A 127 -23.84 3.37 -11.04
N GLY A 128 -24.75 4.20 -11.53
CA GLY A 128 -26.15 4.14 -11.11
C GLY A 128 -26.65 2.71 -11.33
N LYS A 129 -27.35 2.16 -10.33
CA LYS A 129 -28.10 0.92 -10.54
C LYS A 129 -29.19 1.30 -11.55
N THR A 130 -29.07 0.81 -12.77
CA THR A 130 -30.16 0.94 -13.76
C THR A 130 -31.44 0.46 -13.08
N PRO A 131 -32.61 1.10 -13.30
CA PRO A 131 -33.88 0.54 -12.88
C PRO A 131 -34.03 -0.92 -13.32
#